data_AF-A0A7K4FA57-F1
#
_entry.id   AF-A0A7K4FA57-F1
#
_cell.length_a   1.000
_cell.length_b   1.000
_cell.length_c   1.000
_cell.angle_alpha   90.00
_cell.angle_beta   90.00
_cell.angle_gamma   90.00
#
_symmetry.space_group_name_H-M   'P 1'
#
loop_
_entity.id
_entity.type
_entity.pdbx_description
1 polymer ?
#
loop_
_entity_poly.entity_id
_entity_poly.type
_entity_poly.pdbx_seq_one_letter_code
_entity_poly.pdbx_strand_id
1 'polypeptide(L)'
;FNVFGKGNNNGVILKCIKNISENKPIQINGDGEQTRDFISVFDVVFAFDCAIKNIKGKKGDVFNIGTGKSISINELAKMIQKIIGKQIDTQHKKPNDEEIKFSVPDVTLAKTELGFVAKQQLQDELINLL
;
A
#
# COMPACT_ATOMS: atom_id res chain seq x y z
N PHE A 1 1.85 8.02 0.68
CA PHE A 1 2.31 6.63 0.97
C PHE A 1 2.00 5.74 -0.23
N ASN A 2 2.11 4.40 -0.12
CA ASN A 2 2.11 3.53 -1.30
C ASN A 2 0.69 3.39 -1.84
N VAL A 3 0.38 4.11 -2.92
CA VAL A 3 -0.94 4.07 -3.55
C VAL A 3 -1.08 2.81 -4.39
N PHE A 4 -2.22 2.12 -4.27
CA PHE A 4 -2.57 0.98 -5.11
C PHE A 4 -4.04 1.05 -5.57
N GLY A 5 -4.37 0.28 -6.60
CA GLY A 5 -5.71 0.23 -7.19
C GLY A 5 -5.68 0.26 -8.71
N LYS A 6 -6.87 0.26 -9.31
CA LYS A 6 -7.05 0.25 -10.78
C LYS A 6 -6.38 1.48 -11.42
N GLY A 7 -5.68 1.27 -12.53
CA GLY A 7 -4.92 2.31 -13.24
C GLY A 7 -3.47 2.47 -12.75
N ASN A 8 -3.08 1.80 -11.67
CA ASN A 8 -1.67 1.61 -11.35
C ASN A 8 -1.06 0.54 -12.28
N ASN A 9 0.16 0.78 -12.76
CA ASN A 9 0.88 -0.11 -13.69
C ASN A 9 2.21 -0.63 -13.12
N ASN A 10 2.56 -0.30 -11.88
CA ASN A 10 3.80 -0.75 -11.24
C ASN A 10 3.62 -0.99 -9.74
N GLY A 11 4.66 -1.47 -9.08
CA GLY A 11 4.70 -1.71 -7.64
C GLY A 11 4.66 -3.19 -7.27
N VAL A 12 4.93 -3.45 -6.00
CA VAL A 12 5.09 -4.81 -5.48
C VAL A 12 3.80 -5.64 -5.57
N ILE A 13 2.63 -5.02 -5.39
CA ILE A 13 1.33 -5.70 -5.52
C ILE A 13 1.18 -6.29 -6.93
N LEU A 14 1.33 -5.47 -7.97
CA LEU A 14 1.14 -5.92 -9.36
C LEU A 14 2.21 -6.94 -9.78
N LYS A 15 3.46 -6.78 -9.34
CA LYS A 15 4.52 -7.76 -9.57
C LYS A 15 4.19 -9.12 -8.92
N CYS A 16 3.67 -9.09 -7.70
CA CYS A 16 3.25 -10.29 -6.98
C CYS A 16 2.09 -10.98 -7.71
N ILE A 17 1.04 -10.24 -8.04
CA ILE A 17 -0.13 -10.73 -8.78
C ILE A 17 0.29 -11.34 -10.13
N LYS A 18 1.13 -10.64 -10.90
CA LYS A 18 1.64 -11.12 -12.19
C LYS A 18 2.39 -12.44 -12.04
N ASN A 19 3.35 -12.51 -11.11
CA ASN A 19 4.15 -13.71 -10.92
C ASN A 19 3.28 -14.90 -10.49
N ILE A 20 2.34 -14.70 -9.55
CA ILE A 20 1.42 -15.75 -9.13
C ILE A 20 0.54 -16.23 -10.30
N SER A 21 0.04 -15.31 -11.11
CA SER A 21 -0.80 -15.62 -12.28
C SER A 21 -0.04 -16.43 -13.33
N GLU A 22 1.24 -16.12 -13.53
CA GLU A 22 2.15 -16.81 -14.46
C GLU A 22 2.82 -18.07 -13.87
N ASN A 23 2.45 -18.48 -12.64
CA ASN A 23 3.10 -19.56 -11.87
C ASN A 23 4.63 -19.39 -11.75
N LYS A 24 5.11 -18.15 -11.61
CA LYS A 24 6.52 -17.80 -11.39
C LYS A 24 6.76 -17.44 -9.93
N PRO A 25 7.95 -17.69 -9.37
CA PRO A 25 8.27 -17.32 -8.00
C PRO A 25 8.01 -15.84 -7.69
N ILE A 26 7.49 -15.55 -6.51
CA ILE A 26 7.35 -14.17 -6.01
C ILE A 26 8.75 -13.65 -5.71
N GLN A 27 9.13 -12.51 -6.28
CA GLN A 27 10.47 -11.94 -6.08
C GLN A 27 10.42 -10.87 -5.00
N ILE A 28 11.13 -11.09 -3.90
CA ILE A 28 11.24 -10.15 -2.78
C ILE A 28 12.71 -9.73 -2.64
N ASN A 29 12.97 -8.43 -2.52
CA ASN A 29 14.31 -7.94 -2.20
C ASN A 29 14.53 -8.00 -0.69
N GLY A 30 15.68 -8.53 -0.27
CA GLY A 30 15.99 -8.71 1.15
C GLY A 30 15.16 -9.83 1.79
N ASP A 31 14.96 -9.74 3.10
CA ASP A 31 14.24 -10.73 3.91
C ASP A 31 12.71 -10.64 3.79
N GLY A 32 12.17 -9.56 3.20
CA GLY A 32 10.73 -9.34 3.06
C GLY A 32 10.06 -8.71 4.28
N GLU A 33 10.84 -8.38 5.31
CA GLU A 33 10.36 -7.77 6.56
C GLU A 33 10.29 -6.24 6.49
N GLN A 34 10.66 -5.65 5.36
CA GLN A 34 10.36 -4.24 5.12
C GLN A 34 8.85 -4.04 5.07
N THR A 35 8.39 -2.97 5.70
CA THR A 35 6.98 -2.67 5.85
C THR A 35 6.57 -1.39 5.15
N ARG A 36 5.32 -1.37 4.68
CA ARG A 36 4.75 -0.27 3.93
C ARG A 36 3.32 -0.01 4.38
N ASP A 37 2.91 1.25 4.34
CA ASP A 37 1.51 1.64 4.31
C ASP A 37 1.01 1.63 2.86
N PHE A 38 0.01 0.78 2.58
CA PHE A 38 -0.69 0.71 1.30
C PHE A 38 -2.08 1.35 1.43
N ILE A 39 -2.34 2.37 0.62
CA ILE A 39 -3.60 3.10 0.59
C ILE A 39 -4.28 2.97 -0.78
N SER A 40 -5.59 2.73 -0.77
CA SER A 40 -6.38 2.67 -2.01
C SER A 40 -6.39 4.03 -2.72
N VAL A 41 -6.33 4.00 -4.05
CA VAL A 41 -6.53 5.19 -4.89
C VAL A 41 -7.85 5.90 -4.58
N PHE A 42 -8.91 5.17 -4.19
CA PHE A 42 -10.19 5.77 -3.84
C PHE A 42 -10.11 6.57 -2.54
N ASP A 43 -9.34 6.09 -1.55
CA ASP A 43 -9.08 6.86 -0.33
C ASP A 43 -8.22 8.09 -0.59
N VAL A 44 -7.29 8.04 -1.54
CA VAL A 44 -6.52 9.21 -1.96
C VAL A 44 -7.42 10.26 -2.60
N VAL A 45 -8.33 9.85 -3.48
CA VAL A 45 -9.34 10.75 -4.07
C VAL A 45 -10.24 11.34 -2.98
N PHE A 46 -10.67 10.52 -2.02
CA PHE A 46 -11.45 10.98 -0.87
C PHE A 46 -10.68 11.99 0.00
N ALA A 47 -9.36 11.82 0.17
CA ALA A 47 -8.53 12.78 0.89
C ALA A 47 -8.52 14.16 0.21
N PHE A 48 -8.48 14.20 -1.13
CA PHE A 48 -8.59 15.46 -1.88
C PHE A 48 -9.97 16.11 -1.72
N ASP A 49 -11.06 15.34 -1.76
CA ASP A 49 -12.41 15.85 -1.50
C ASP A 49 -12.53 16.46 -0.09
N CYS A 50 -11.97 15.76 0.92
CA CYS A 50 -11.87 16.28 2.28
C CYS A 50 -11.09 17.59 2.36
N ALA A 51 -9.94 17.68 1.67
CA ALA A 51 -9.13 18.90 1.67
C ALA A 51 -9.89 20.07 1.02
N ILE A 52 -10.58 19.85 -0.10
CA ILE A 52 -11.36 20.89 -0.78
C ILE A 52 -12.48 21.42 0.12
N LYS A 53 -13.14 20.54 0.88
CA LYS A 53 -14.33 20.90 1.67
C LYS A 53 -14.03 21.39 3.08
N ASN A 54 -13.01 20.84 3.73
CA ASN A 54 -12.88 20.89 5.18
C ASN A 54 -11.52 21.43 5.67
N ILE A 55 -10.60 21.81 4.77
CA ILE A 55 -9.24 22.17 5.19
C ILE A 55 -9.23 23.32 6.22
N LYS A 56 -8.72 23.01 7.41
CA LYS A 56 -8.48 23.97 8.50
C LYS A 56 -7.01 24.36 8.63
N GLY A 57 -6.12 23.63 7.94
CA GLY A 57 -4.69 23.90 7.93
C GLY A 57 -4.33 25.23 7.27
N LYS A 58 -3.10 25.67 7.53
CA LYS A 58 -2.54 26.91 6.99
C LYS A 58 -1.88 26.65 5.64
N LYS A 59 -1.76 27.73 4.86
CA LYS A 59 -0.94 27.70 3.64
C LYS A 59 0.49 27.27 3.99
N GLY A 60 0.97 26.23 3.32
CA GLY A 60 2.31 25.67 3.55
C GLY A 60 2.32 24.40 4.41
N ASP A 61 1.19 24.03 5.02
CA ASP A 61 1.09 22.76 5.75
C ASP A 61 1.23 21.56 4.80
N VAL A 62 1.90 20.52 5.29
CA VAL A 62 2.13 19.27 4.56
C VAL A 62 1.38 18.14 5.26
N PHE A 63 0.55 17.42 4.51
CA PHE A 63 -0.29 16.35 5.03
C PHE A 63 0.15 14.99 4.49
N ASN A 64 0.41 14.06 5.40
CA ASN A 64 0.63 12.67 5.04
C ASN A 64 -0.71 11.99 4.75
N ILE A 65 -0.86 11.47 3.53
CA ILE A 65 -2.02 10.67 3.13
C ILE A 65 -1.62 9.18 3.08
N GLY A 66 -2.26 8.41 3.96
CA GLY A 66 -2.07 6.97 4.14
C GLY A 66 -3.10 6.40 5.12
N THR A 67 -2.97 5.14 5.46
CA THR A 67 -3.88 4.46 6.41
C THR A 67 -3.40 4.52 7.86
N GLY A 68 -2.10 4.77 8.07
CA GLY A 68 -1.41 4.63 9.36
C GLY A 68 -1.18 3.16 9.75
N LYS A 69 -1.44 2.21 8.85
CA LYS A 69 -1.29 0.77 9.07
C LYS A 69 -0.06 0.26 8.34
N SER A 70 0.57 -0.73 8.95
CA SER A 70 1.80 -1.37 8.45
C SER A 70 1.50 -2.79 7.98
N ILE A 71 2.14 -3.23 6.90
CA ILE A 71 2.18 -4.63 6.47
C ILE A 71 3.58 -4.94 5.90
N SER A 72 4.13 -6.11 6.18
CA SER A 72 5.39 -6.55 5.57
C SER A 72 5.19 -7.04 4.13
N ILE A 73 6.24 -7.07 3.32
CA ILE A 73 6.16 -7.62 1.96
C ILE A 73 5.84 -9.13 2.01
N ASN A 74 6.34 -9.85 3.02
CA ASN A 74 6.00 -11.24 3.26
C ASN A 74 4.50 -11.44 3.56
N GLU A 75 3.93 -10.61 4.44
CA GLU A 75 2.49 -10.66 4.77
C GLU A 75 1.63 -10.30 3.56
N LEU A 76 2.02 -9.27 2.80
CA LEU A 76 1.34 -8.88 1.56
C LEU A 76 1.33 -10.03 0.54
N ALA A 77 2.48 -10.67 0.31
CA ALA A 77 2.60 -11.79 -0.61
C ALA A 77 1.72 -12.98 -0.19
N LYS A 78 1.67 -13.30 1.12
CA LYS A 78 0.79 -14.34 1.66
C LYS A 78 -0.69 -13.99 1.48
N MET A 79 -1.07 -12.73 1.71
CA MET A 79 -2.43 -12.25 1.52
C MET A 79 -2.88 -12.39 0.07
N ILE A 80 -2.05 -11.97 -0.90
CA ILE A 80 -2.37 -12.07 -2.33
C ILE A 80 -2.47 -13.53 -2.77
N GLN A 81 -1.55 -14.40 -2.34
CA GLN A 81 -1.63 -15.85 -2.62
C GLN A 81 -2.93 -16.47 -2.11
N LYS A 82 -3.35 -16.11 -0.89
CA LYS A 82 -4.60 -16.58 -0.29
C LYS A 82 -5.82 -16.12 -1.10
N ILE A 83 -5.84 -14.87 -1.57
CA ILE A 83 -6.94 -14.35 -2.39
C ILE A 83 -7.00 -15.05 -3.75
N ILE A 84 -5.85 -15.26 -4.41
CA ILE A 84 -5.78 -15.93 -5.71
C ILE A 84 -6.03 -17.45 -5.58
N GLY A 85 -5.83 -18.02 -4.41
CA GLY A 85 -5.96 -19.47 -4.18
C GLY A 85 -4.80 -20.28 -4.76
N LYS A 86 -3.61 -19.67 -4.91
CA LYS A 86 -2.39 -20.33 -5.41
C LYS A 86 -1.24 -20.13 -4.43
N GLN A 87 -0.56 -21.22 -4.07
CA GLN A 87 0.71 -21.16 -3.35
C GLN A 87 1.87 -21.23 -4.36
N ILE A 88 2.78 -20.27 -4.27
CA ILE A 88 3.91 -20.05 -5.16
C ILE A 88 5.12 -19.74 -4.30
N ASP A 89 6.26 -20.33 -4.67
CA ASP A 89 7.51 -20.11 -3.93
C ASP A 89 7.94 -18.65 -3.94
N THR A 90 8.53 -18.21 -2.82
CA THR A 90 9.13 -16.88 -2.70
C THR A 90 10.64 -17.00 -2.91
N GLN A 91 11.17 -16.18 -3.82
CA GLN A 91 12.61 -16.03 -4.03
C GLN A 91 13.10 -14.69 -3.46
N HIS A 92 13.95 -14.79 -2.45
CA HIS A 92 14.64 -13.64 -1.86
C HIS A 92 15.87 -13.27 -2.69
N LYS A 93 15.97 -12.00 -3.06
CA LYS A 93 17.10 -11.40 -3.78
C LYS A 93 17.96 -10.60 -2.82
N LYS A 94 19.17 -10.24 -3.28
CA LYS A 94 20.05 -9.32 -2.54
C LYS A 94 19.25 -8.07 -2.13
N PRO A 95 19.33 -7.63 -0.86
CA PRO A 95 18.68 -6.40 -0.42
C PRO A 95 19.18 -5.22 -1.24
N ASN A 96 18.32 -4.22 -1.41
CA ASN A 96 18.74 -2.92 -1.89
C ASN A 96 19.20 -2.11 -0.67
N ASP A 97 20.48 -1.74 -0.62
CA ASP A 97 21.08 -1.05 0.54
C ASP A 97 20.43 0.33 0.81
N GLU A 98 19.74 0.90 -0.18
CA GLU A 98 18.99 2.16 -0.07
C GLU A 98 17.51 1.98 0.30
N GLU A 99 17.04 0.73 0.48
CA GLU A 99 15.63 0.48 0.76
C GLU A 99 15.25 0.86 2.19
N ILE A 100 14.25 1.74 2.32
CA ILE A 100 13.66 2.09 3.60
C ILE A 100 13.03 0.83 4.22
N LYS A 101 13.42 0.48 5.46
CA LYS A 101 12.87 -0.71 6.14
C LYS A 101 11.44 -0.51 6.64
N PHE A 102 11.14 0.64 7.24
CA PHE A 102 9.81 0.95 7.80
C PHE A 102 9.28 2.25 7.20
N SER A 103 8.13 2.20 6.52
CA SER A 103 7.51 3.36 5.89
C SER A 103 6.01 3.40 6.17
N VAL A 104 5.64 4.06 7.27
CA VAL A 104 4.25 4.22 7.74
C VAL A 104 4.04 5.69 8.13
N PRO A 105 2.96 6.34 7.68
CA PRO A 105 2.70 7.73 8.02
C PRO A 105 2.21 7.88 9.45
N ASP A 106 2.60 8.99 10.08
CA ASP A 106 1.69 9.65 11.00
C ASP A 106 0.62 10.41 10.20
N VAL A 107 -0.64 9.97 10.32
CA VAL A 107 -1.82 10.55 9.64
C VAL A 107 -2.62 11.49 10.53
N THR A 108 -2.11 11.84 11.72
CA THR A 108 -2.82 12.65 12.72
C THR A 108 -3.30 13.97 12.13
N LEU A 109 -2.42 14.69 11.42
CA LEU A 109 -2.77 15.99 10.85
C LEU A 109 -3.86 15.90 9.77
N ALA A 110 -3.82 14.86 8.91
CA ALA A 110 -4.87 14.64 7.92
C ALA A 110 -6.22 14.34 8.59
N LYS A 111 -6.21 13.61 9.70
CA LYS A 111 -7.41 13.33 10.49
C LYS A 111 -7.98 14.58 11.17
N THR A 112 -7.15 15.40 11.81
CA THR A 112 -7.63 16.56 12.58
C THR A 112 -8.01 17.74 11.69
N GLU A 113 -7.22 18.01 10.65
CA GLU A 113 -7.35 19.24 9.86
C GLU A 113 -8.13 19.07 8.55
N LEU A 114 -8.21 17.85 8.01
CA LEU A 114 -8.98 17.54 6.80
C LEU A 114 -10.24 16.72 7.12
N GLY A 115 -10.34 16.13 8.31
CA GLY A 115 -11.36 15.13 8.62
C GLY A 115 -11.17 13.83 7.82
N PHE A 116 -9.96 13.57 7.34
CA PHE A 116 -9.67 12.40 6.52
C PHE A 116 -9.31 11.19 7.38
N VAL A 117 -10.00 10.08 7.14
CA VAL A 117 -9.64 8.74 7.62
C VAL A 117 -9.84 7.78 6.45
N ALA A 118 -8.80 7.02 6.10
CA ALA A 118 -8.89 5.99 5.07
C ALA A 118 -9.96 4.95 5.44
N LYS A 119 -10.83 4.62 4.49
CA LYS A 119 -12.00 3.76 4.71
C LYS A 119 -11.82 2.38 4.11
N GLN A 120 -11.00 2.26 3.07
CA GLN A 120 -10.83 0.99 2.36
C GLN A 120 -9.89 0.06 3.14
N GLN A 121 -10.26 -1.22 3.22
CA GLN A 121 -9.36 -2.24 3.74
C GLN A 121 -8.48 -2.78 2.61
N LEU A 122 -7.19 -3.00 2.88
CA LEU A 122 -6.25 -3.53 1.90
C LEU A 122 -6.74 -4.83 1.27
N GLN A 123 -7.25 -5.75 2.09
CA GLN A 123 -7.73 -7.05 1.61
C GLN A 123 -8.93 -6.92 0.67
N ASP A 124 -9.93 -6.10 1.02
CA ASP A 124 -11.14 -5.90 0.21
C ASP A 124 -10.80 -5.29 -1.15
N GLU A 125 -9.90 -4.31 -1.16
CA GLU A 125 -9.46 -3.65 -2.40
C GLU A 125 -8.57 -4.56 -3.26
N LEU A 126 -7.77 -5.44 -2.65
CA LEU A 126 -7.03 -6.46 -3.39
C LEU A 126 -7.98 -7.47 -4.05
N ILE A 127 -9.08 -7.85 -3.39
CA ILE A 127 -10.12 -8.70 -3.98
C ILE A 127 -10.76 -8.00 -5.19
N ASN A 128 -11.07 -6.70 -5.07
CA ASN A 128 -11.66 -5.93 -6.17
C ASN A 128 -10.70 -5.71 -7.36
N LEU A 129 -9.38 -5.84 -7.15
CA LEU A 129 -8.35 -5.64 -8.16
C LEU A 129 -8.07 -6.91 -8.99
N LEU A 130 -8.38 -8.09 -8.46
CA LEU A 130 -8.10 -9.41 -9.01
C LEU A 130 -9.27 -9.95 -9.84
#